data_AF-A0A7G1I8D9-F1
#
_entry.id   AF-A0A7G1I8D9-F1
#
_cell.length_a   1.000
_cell.length_b   1.000
_cell.length_c   1.000
_cell.angle_alpha   90.00
_cell.angle_beta   90.00
_cell.angle_gamma   90.00
#
_symmetry.space_group_name_H-M   'P 1'
#
loop_
_entity.id
_entity.type
_entity.pdbx_description
1 polymer ?
#
loop_
_entity_poly.entity_id
_entity_poly.type
_entity_poly.pdbx_seq_one_letter_code
_entity_poly.pdbx_strand_id
1 'polypeptide(L)'
;MIMGHLNYLAIDVDNHYYEPLDAFTRHLDKRFRRRGVQMFSDGRHTQAIIGDRVNRFIPNPTFDPIIVPGCLDVLFRGEIPAGVDPASLMKVEKLELRPEYQHRDVRVAVLESQGIETILVFPTFGCGVEEALRGDIEATMASLHAFNLWLDEDWGFDRPDHRVLAAPMISLADPEEAVREIDFVLARGARLVHVRPAPVPGIPKNRSLGHRSHDPAWARLAEAGVPVAFHLGDSGYLKIAAMWGGKETFEPFAAPPDPLDKILVDDRAIHDTMASLIVHGVSIVIPNSGWPASRTVRNGCIGLRSGSRSWLTSIRARSPMIPSIRCASTCGCHRTTRKISSCWPTRSASIAFCSARTGPTAKVWSHPCRSPGNLPRSAKPTPERSCATTRWPSSASRCLRRPRKDRAPMDWTPSRRSFRITR
;
A
#
# COMPACT_ATOMS: atom_id res chain seq x y z
N MET A 1 -15.50 28.78 -12.37
CA MET A 1 -15.58 27.76 -11.31
C MET A 1 -14.89 28.32 -10.09
N ILE A 2 -15.64 28.53 -9.00
CA ILE A 2 -15.04 28.89 -7.71
C ILE A 2 -14.24 27.65 -7.29
N MET A 3 -12.90 27.73 -7.32
CA MET A 3 -12.08 26.76 -6.59
C MET A 3 -12.53 26.89 -5.14
N GLY A 4 -13.24 25.89 -4.62
CA GLY A 4 -13.71 25.90 -3.25
C GLY A 4 -12.49 25.89 -2.34
N HIS A 5 -12.12 27.05 -1.83
CA HIS A 5 -11.14 27.15 -0.76
C HIS A 5 -11.79 26.56 0.50
N LEU A 6 -11.19 25.50 1.05
CA LEU A 6 -11.57 25.00 2.37
C LEU A 6 -11.27 26.10 3.39
N ASN A 7 -12.12 26.24 4.41
CA ASN A 7 -11.92 27.20 5.51
C ASN A 7 -11.01 26.65 6.62
N TYR A 8 -10.31 25.55 6.34
CA TYR A 8 -9.33 24.89 7.20
C TYR A 8 -8.21 24.30 6.32
N LEU A 9 -7.06 24.02 6.92
CA LEU A 9 -5.96 23.34 6.26
C LEU A 9 -6.19 21.82 6.26
N ALA A 10 -5.76 21.14 5.19
CA ALA A 10 -5.92 19.71 5.08
C ALA A 10 -4.77 18.96 5.77
N ILE A 11 -5.06 17.74 6.25
CA ILE A 11 -4.03 16.73 6.55
C ILE A 11 -3.99 15.77 5.36
N ASP A 12 -2.84 15.68 4.72
CA ASP A 12 -2.64 14.77 3.60
C ASP A 12 -1.88 13.54 4.07
N VAL A 13 -2.54 12.40 4.02
CA VAL A 13 -1.97 11.19 4.58
C VAL A 13 -1.06 10.44 3.61
N ASP A 14 -0.94 10.83 2.35
CA ASP A 14 -0.14 10.08 1.36
C ASP A 14 0.81 10.99 0.58
N ASN A 15 1.97 11.27 1.17
CA ASN A 15 3.03 12.03 0.53
C ASN A 15 4.32 11.21 0.45
N HIS A 16 5.20 11.60 -0.47
CA HIS A 16 6.47 10.93 -0.69
C HIS A 16 7.63 11.91 -0.76
N TYR A 17 8.78 11.36 -0.42
CA TYR A 17 10.11 11.86 -0.74
C TYR A 17 10.81 10.91 -1.72
N TYR A 18 11.84 11.41 -2.39
CA TYR A 18 12.74 10.58 -3.20
C TYR A 18 14.08 10.42 -2.48
N GLU A 19 14.38 9.20 -2.08
CA GLU A 19 15.56 8.90 -1.28
C GLU A 19 16.85 9.31 -2.01
N PRO A 20 17.80 9.99 -1.34
CA PRO A 20 19.16 10.10 -1.86
C PRO A 20 19.81 8.71 -1.92
N LEU A 21 20.86 8.58 -2.73
CA LEU A 21 21.58 7.32 -2.96
C LEU A 21 22.12 6.69 -1.66
N ASP A 22 22.34 7.51 -0.63
CA ASP A 22 22.89 7.09 0.65
C ASP A 22 21.83 6.81 1.74
N ALA A 23 20.53 6.91 1.46
CA ALA A 23 19.47 6.73 2.46
C ALA A 23 19.56 5.40 3.23
N PHE A 24 19.99 4.32 2.57
CA PHE A 24 20.19 3.00 3.19
C PHE A 24 21.64 2.68 3.55
N THR A 25 22.59 3.60 3.29
CA THR A 25 24.03 3.31 3.44
C THR A 25 24.77 4.29 4.33
N ARG A 26 24.27 5.53 4.50
CA ARG A 26 24.87 6.59 5.33
C ARG A 26 25.15 6.11 6.76
N HIS A 27 24.18 5.42 7.34
CA HIS A 27 24.21 4.90 8.72
C HIS A 27 24.28 3.37 8.78
N LEU A 28 24.56 2.69 7.66
CA LEU A 28 24.60 1.24 7.63
C LEU A 28 25.86 0.70 8.31
N ASP A 29 25.68 -0.24 9.24
CA ASP A 29 26.81 -0.95 9.85
C ASP A 29 27.65 -1.62 8.75
N LYS A 30 28.96 -1.36 8.80
CA LYS A 30 29.95 -1.82 7.82
C LYS A 30 29.89 -3.34 7.58
N ARG A 31 29.46 -4.14 8.57
CA ARG A 31 29.25 -5.60 8.44
C ARG A 31 28.25 -5.95 7.33
N PHE A 32 27.29 -5.07 7.06
CA PHE A 32 26.24 -5.27 6.06
C PHE A 32 26.48 -4.50 4.76
N ARG A 33 27.64 -3.85 4.57
CA ARG A 33 27.92 -3.05 3.36
C ARG A 33 27.69 -3.81 2.03
N ARG A 34 27.93 -5.12 2.02
CA ARG A 34 27.64 -5.98 0.84
C ARG A 34 26.26 -6.64 0.89
N ARG A 35 25.84 -7.08 2.09
CA ARG A 35 24.59 -7.81 2.31
C ARG A 35 23.35 -6.90 2.19
N GLY A 36 23.48 -5.63 2.55
CA GLY A 36 22.43 -4.61 2.48
C GLY A 36 22.37 -3.94 1.10
N VAL A 37 22.05 -2.64 1.08
CA VAL A 37 21.93 -1.84 -0.15
C VAL A 37 23.30 -1.32 -0.59
N GLN A 38 23.54 -1.39 -1.89
CA GLN A 38 24.69 -0.79 -2.57
C GLN A 38 24.18 -0.02 -3.79
N MET A 39 24.78 1.13 -4.05
CA MET A 39 24.58 1.86 -5.30
C MET A 39 25.81 1.66 -6.17
N PHE A 40 25.64 0.97 -7.29
CA PHE A 40 26.69 0.75 -8.27
C PHE A 40 26.49 1.68 -9.46
N SER A 41 27.55 2.37 -9.88
CA SER A 41 27.53 3.18 -11.09
C SER A 41 28.60 2.72 -12.08
N ASP A 42 28.23 2.62 -13.34
CA ASP A 42 29.13 2.39 -14.47
C ASP A 42 29.60 3.72 -15.14
N GLY A 43 29.29 4.86 -14.50
CA GLY A 43 29.55 6.21 -15.02
C GLY A 43 28.46 6.77 -15.93
N ARG A 44 27.48 5.96 -16.35
CA ARG A 44 26.31 6.40 -17.13
C ARG A 44 24.99 6.13 -16.42
N HIS A 45 24.88 4.98 -15.78
CA HIS A 45 23.72 4.53 -15.05
C HIS A 45 24.11 4.20 -13.61
N THR A 46 23.16 4.38 -12.70
CA THR A 46 23.27 3.90 -11.32
C THR A 46 22.23 2.80 -11.13
N GLN A 47 22.62 1.71 -10.48
CA GLN A 47 21.76 0.58 -10.16
C GLN A 47 21.83 0.28 -8.67
N ALA A 48 20.69 -0.08 -8.10
CA ALA A 48 20.64 -0.63 -6.75
C ALA A 48 21.03 -2.11 -6.80
N ILE A 49 22.01 -2.49 -6.00
CA ILE A 49 22.37 -3.89 -5.74
C ILE A 49 22.03 -4.16 -4.28
N ILE A 50 21.20 -5.17 -4.03
CA ILE A 50 20.71 -5.52 -2.69
C ILE A 50 20.93 -7.02 -2.47
N GLY A 51 21.69 -7.39 -1.45
CA GLY A 51 22.03 -8.80 -1.20
C GLY A 51 22.69 -9.49 -2.39
N ASP A 52 23.68 -8.83 -3.00
CA ASP A 52 24.41 -9.26 -4.21
C ASP A 52 23.53 -9.48 -5.47
N ARG A 53 22.32 -8.91 -5.51
CA ARG A 53 21.42 -8.98 -6.66
C ARG A 53 21.03 -7.59 -7.14
N VAL A 54 21.00 -7.40 -8.46
CA VAL A 54 20.45 -6.16 -9.05
C VAL A 54 18.97 -6.08 -8.69
N ASN A 55 18.59 -5.01 -8.00
CA ASN A 55 17.21 -4.69 -7.69
C ASN A 55 16.65 -3.75 -8.77
N ARG A 56 15.44 -4.04 -9.24
CA ARG A 56 14.76 -3.30 -10.31
C ARG A 56 13.42 -2.72 -9.87
N PHE A 57 13.19 -2.63 -8.56
CA PHE A 57 11.97 -2.04 -8.01
C PHE A 57 11.85 -0.56 -8.37
N ILE A 58 12.95 0.19 -8.29
CA ILE A 58 13.05 1.54 -8.85
C ILE A 58 13.88 1.49 -10.13
N PRO A 59 13.35 1.92 -11.29
CA PRO A 59 14.08 1.82 -12.56
C PRO A 59 15.34 2.69 -12.62
N ASN A 60 15.30 3.84 -11.94
CA ASN A 60 16.43 4.75 -11.82
C ASN A 60 16.54 5.24 -10.36
N PRO A 61 17.46 4.68 -9.54
CA PRO A 61 17.59 5.03 -8.13
C PRO A 61 18.18 6.43 -7.89
N THR A 62 18.65 7.13 -8.93
CA THR A 62 19.03 8.56 -8.79
C THR A 62 17.82 9.48 -8.75
N PHE A 63 16.64 8.98 -9.19
CA PHE A 63 15.43 9.77 -9.39
C PHE A 63 15.61 10.98 -10.32
N ASP A 64 16.66 11.03 -11.14
CA ASP A 64 16.89 12.11 -12.10
C ASP A 64 17.09 11.54 -13.51
N PRO A 65 16.20 11.85 -14.48
CA PRO A 65 15.04 12.74 -14.36
C PRO A 65 13.88 12.10 -13.55
N ILE A 66 13.03 12.95 -12.98
CA ILE A 66 11.90 12.58 -12.12
C ILE A 66 10.55 12.76 -12.82
N ILE A 67 9.55 11.95 -12.48
CA ILE A 67 8.22 12.03 -13.08
C ILE A 67 7.47 13.30 -12.65
N VAL A 68 6.75 13.92 -13.59
CA VAL A 68 5.89 15.08 -13.29
C VAL A 68 4.67 14.61 -12.49
N PRO A 69 4.38 15.23 -11.31
CA PRO A 69 3.24 14.84 -10.49
C PRO A 69 1.90 14.83 -11.25
N GLY A 70 1.18 13.72 -11.14
CA GLY A 70 -0.15 13.56 -11.74
C GLY A 70 -0.19 13.32 -13.24
N CYS A 71 0.94 13.25 -13.96
CA CYS A 71 0.92 13.04 -15.42
C CYS A 71 0.33 11.67 -15.82
N LEU A 72 0.37 10.68 -14.92
CA LEU A 72 -0.23 9.35 -15.10
C LEU A 72 -1.60 9.19 -14.44
N ASP A 73 -2.21 10.24 -13.87
CA ASP A 73 -3.51 10.13 -13.18
C ASP A 73 -4.60 9.58 -14.12
N VAL A 74 -4.69 10.10 -15.34
CA VAL A 74 -5.66 9.62 -16.35
C VAL A 74 -5.41 8.17 -16.76
N LEU A 75 -4.15 7.74 -16.81
CA LEU A 75 -3.77 6.34 -17.10
C LEU A 75 -4.28 5.43 -15.98
N PHE A 76 -3.98 5.75 -14.72
CA PHE A 76 -4.37 4.91 -13.58
C PHE A 76 -5.87 4.91 -13.29
N ARG A 77 -6.60 5.95 -13.73
CA ARG A 77 -8.07 5.96 -13.69
C ARG A 77 -8.73 5.19 -14.83
N GLY A 78 -7.98 4.79 -15.85
CA GLY A 78 -8.54 4.24 -17.09
C GLY A 78 -9.29 5.28 -17.93
N GLU A 79 -8.99 6.57 -17.72
CA GLU A 79 -9.63 7.72 -18.37
C GLU A 79 -8.75 8.26 -19.51
N ILE A 80 -7.98 7.39 -20.18
CA ILE A 80 -7.14 7.78 -21.32
C ILE A 80 -8.06 8.19 -22.49
N PRO A 81 -7.89 9.39 -23.07
CA PRO A 81 -8.67 9.79 -24.22
C PRO A 81 -8.47 8.84 -25.42
N ALA A 82 -9.54 8.61 -26.18
CA ALA A 82 -9.48 7.73 -27.35
C ALA A 82 -8.42 8.20 -28.36
N GLY A 83 -7.59 7.27 -28.83
CA GLY A 83 -6.52 7.55 -29.79
C GLY A 83 -5.21 8.09 -29.18
N VAL A 84 -5.13 8.28 -27.86
CA VAL A 84 -3.90 8.66 -27.17
C VAL A 84 -3.07 7.42 -26.83
N ASP A 85 -1.80 7.42 -27.22
CA ASP A 85 -0.83 6.41 -26.79
C ASP A 85 -0.53 6.57 -25.29
N PRO A 86 -0.79 5.55 -24.45
CA PRO A 86 -0.48 5.59 -23.02
C PRO A 86 0.98 5.96 -22.70
N ALA A 87 1.94 5.57 -23.54
CA ALA A 87 3.35 5.87 -23.32
C ALA A 87 3.64 7.39 -23.39
N SER A 88 2.86 8.14 -24.17
CA SER A 88 3.01 9.60 -24.32
C SER A 88 2.58 10.39 -23.08
N LEU A 89 1.89 9.75 -22.12
CA LEU A 89 1.42 10.40 -20.89
C LEU A 89 2.54 10.62 -19.88
N MET A 90 3.58 9.78 -19.92
CA MET A 90 4.72 9.90 -19.01
C MET A 90 5.52 11.15 -19.36
N LYS A 91 5.60 12.08 -18.40
CA LYS A 91 6.40 13.29 -18.50
C LYS A 91 7.42 13.28 -17.37
N VAL A 92 8.64 13.69 -17.68
CA VAL A 92 9.71 13.81 -16.71
C VAL A 92 10.27 15.23 -16.69
N GLU A 93 10.83 15.61 -15.56
CA GLU A 93 11.54 16.86 -15.33
C GLU A 93 12.82 16.60 -14.57
N LYS A 94 13.73 17.57 -14.52
CA LYS A 94 14.96 17.39 -13.75
C LYS A 94 14.67 17.48 -12.26
N LEU A 95 15.29 16.61 -11.47
CA LEU A 95 15.09 16.59 -10.02
C LEU A 95 15.54 17.91 -9.35
N GLU A 96 16.56 18.58 -9.90
CA GLU A 96 17.05 19.88 -9.43
C GLU A 96 15.97 20.99 -9.41
N LEU A 97 14.92 20.86 -10.23
CA LEU A 97 13.80 21.80 -10.29
C LEU A 97 12.74 21.54 -9.20
N ARG A 98 12.94 20.50 -8.38
CA ARG A 98 12.02 20.03 -7.33
C ARG A 98 12.76 19.75 -6.02
N PRO A 99 13.47 20.73 -5.44
CA PRO A 99 14.18 20.56 -4.17
C PRO A 99 13.27 20.07 -3.03
N GLU A 100 11.98 20.38 -3.05
CA GLU A 100 10.96 19.91 -2.09
C GLU A 100 10.75 18.39 -2.06
N TYR A 101 11.34 17.64 -2.99
CA TYR A 101 11.27 16.17 -3.00
C TYR A 101 12.32 15.53 -2.09
N GLN A 102 13.40 16.24 -1.77
CA GLN A 102 14.52 15.74 -0.97
C GLN A 102 14.87 16.63 0.23
N HIS A 103 14.35 17.86 0.28
CA HIS A 103 14.64 18.83 1.34
C HIS A 103 13.37 19.22 2.10
N ARG A 104 13.35 18.91 3.40
CA ARG A 104 12.22 19.13 4.29
C ARG A 104 11.76 20.59 4.35
N ASP A 105 12.67 21.53 4.55
CA ASP A 105 12.28 22.94 4.76
C ASP A 105 11.62 23.53 3.51
N VAL A 106 12.12 23.15 2.33
CA VAL A 106 11.50 23.52 1.05
C VAL A 106 10.13 22.84 0.90
N ARG A 107 10.00 21.58 1.32
CA ARG A 107 8.71 20.89 1.34
C ARG A 107 7.69 21.58 2.21
N VAL A 108 8.06 22.01 3.42
CA VAL A 108 7.15 22.72 4.33
C VAL A 108 6.59 24.00 3.68
N ALA A 109 7.41 24.77 2.97
CA ALA A 109 6.94 25.94 2.21
C ALA A 109 5.96 25.57 1.09
N VAL A 110 6.19 24.45 0.40
CA VAL A 110 5.26 23.93 -0.61
C VAL A 110 3.92 23.54 0.00
N LEU A 111 3.89 22.94 1.20
CA LEU A 111 2.64 22.59 1.90
C LEU A 111 1.75 23.80 2.16
N GLU A 112 2.35 24.94 2.51
CA GLU A 112 1.61 26.19 2.73
C GLU A 112 0.91 26.64 1.44
N SER A 113 1.60 26.59 0.31
CA SER A 113 1.00 26.91 -0.99
C SER A 113 -0.11 25.94 -1.41
N GLN A 114 -0.08 24.72 -0.88
CA GLN A 114 -1.07 23.66 -1.13
C GLN A 114 -2.25 23.71 -0.16
N GLY A 115 -2.21 24.56 0.88
CA GLY A 115 -3.23 24.58 1.92
C GLY A 115 -3.22 23.32 2.80
N ILE A 116 -2.03 22.73 3.02
CA ILE A 116 -1.83 21.51 3.81
C ILE A 116 -1.11 21.85 5.12
N GLU A 117 -1.72 21.42 6.23
CA GLU A 117 -1.17 21.59 7.58
C GLU A 117 -0.09 20.55 7.85
N THR A 118 -0.46 19.28 7.73
CA THR A 118 0.41 18.15 8.06
C THR A 118 0.35 17.12 6.94
N ILE A 119 1.52 16.55 6.63
CA ILE A 119 1.63 15.39 5.75
C ILE A 119 2.12 14.16 6.50
N LEU A 120 1.67 12.98 6.08
CA LEU A 120 2.36 11.73 6.34
C LEU A 120 3.25 11.41 5.15
N VAL A 121 4.54 11.17 5.39
CA VAL A 121 5.50 10.86 4.32
C VAL A 121 5.98 9.42 4.38
N PHE A 122 5.96 8.77 3.22
CA PHE A 122 6.36 7.38 3.02
C PHE A 122 7.55 7.24 2.06
N PRO A 123 8.33 6.14 2.19
CA PRO A 123 9.41 5.82 1.28
C PRO A 123 8.94 5.59 -0.16
N THR A 124 9.81 5.88 -1.12
CA THR A 124 9.65 5.48 -2.51
C THR A 124 10.53 4.27 -2.80
N PHE A 125 11.86 4.41 -2.78
CA PHE A 125 12.80 3.31 -2.94
C PHE A 125 12.70 2.29 -1.80
N GLY A 126 12.54 2.75 -0.55
CA GLY A 126 12.49 1.88 0.62
C GLY A 126 11.40 0.80 0.55
N CYS A 127 10.29 1.08 -0.15
CA CYS A 127 9.17 0.15 -0.34
C CYS A 127 9.53 -1.15 -1.10
N GLY A 128 10.72 -1.25 -1.70
CA GLY A 128 11.21 -2.46 -2.38
C GLY A 128 12.34 -3.20 -1.67
N VAL A 129 12.93 -2.63 -0.61
CA VAL A 129 14.17 -3.14 0.00
C VAL A 129 13.93 -4.42 0.80
N GLU A 130 12.86 -4.48 1.61
CA GLU A 130 12.57 -5.65 2.45
C GLU A 130 12.32 -6.93 1.64
N GLU A 131 11.67 -6.85 0.46
CA GLU A 131 11.49 -8.03 -0.38
C GLU A 131 12.82 -8.53 -0.95
N ALA A 132 13.72 -7.61 -1.31
CA ALA A 132 15.04 -7.96 -1.81
C ALA A 132 15.91 -8.62 -0.72
N LEU A 133 15.75 -8.20 0.55
CA LEU A 133 16.45 -8.75 1.71
C LEU A 133 15.70 -9.89 2.41
N ARG A 134 14.57 -10.36 1.89
CA ARG A 134 13.73 -11.40 2.54
C ARG A 134 14.47 -12.69 2.95
N GLY A 135 15.61 -12.98 2.31
CA GLY A 135 16.46 -14.13 2.61
C GLY A 135 17.57 -13.89 3.65
N ASP A 136 17.78 -12.65 4.07
CA ASP A 136 18.81 -12.24 5.04
C ASP A 136 18.17 -11.33 6.11
N ILE A 137 17.76 -11.95 7.22
CA ILE A 137 17.02 -11.29 8.30
C ILE A 137 17.87 -10.22 8.99
N GLU A 138 19.13 -10.52 9.30
CA GLU A 138 20.03 -9.56 9.95
C GLU A 138 20.27 -8.35 9.05
N ALA A 139 20.50 -8.56 7.75
CA ALA A 139 20.68 -7.46 6.80
C ALA A 139 19.40 -6.64 6.63
N THR A 140 18.22 -7.27 6.70
CA THR A 140 16.93 -6.58 6.72
C THR A 140 16.85 -5.62 7.91
N MET A 141 17.06 -6.13 9.13
CA MET A 141 16.97 -5.33 10.35
C MET A 141 17.99 -4.17 10.33
N ALA A 142 19.25 -4.45 9.98
CA ALA A 142 20.30 -3.43 9.93
C ALA A 142 20.04 -2.36 8.85
N SER A 143 19.54 -2.75 7.67
CA SER A 143 19.27 -1.82 6.57
C SER A 143 18.09 -0.91 6.88
N LEU A 144 17.04 -1.42 7.52
CA LEU A 144 15.91 -0.58 7.93
C LEU A 144 16.27 0.36 9.09
N HIS A 145 17.08 -0.09 10.05
CA HIS A 145 17.58 0.79 11.10
C HIS A 145 18.41 1.95 10.53
N ALA A 146 19.32 1.64 9.59
CA ALA A 146 20.11 2.66 8.89
C ALA A 146 19.23 3.66 8.13
N PHE A 147 18.17 3.16 7.48
CA PHE A 147 17.17 3.98 6.82
C PHE A 147 16.38 4.86 7.81
N ASN A 148 15.97 4.33 8.95
CA ASN A 148 15.24 5.09 9.96
C ASN A 148 16.10 6.21 10.57
N LEU A 149 17.41 5.98 10.75
CA LEU A 149 18.36 7.02 11.14
C LEU A 149 18.44 8.14 10.09
N TRP A 150 18.57 7.78 8.82
CA TRP A 150 18.56 8.74 7.71
C TRP A 150 17.24 9.52 7.64
N LEU A 151 16.11 8.82 7.81
CA LEU A 151 14.79 9.41 7.74
C LEU A 151 14.61 10.48 8.82
N ASP A 152 15.04 10.19 10.04
CA ASP A 152 14.96 11.14 11.14
C ASP A 152 15.94 12.33 10.99
N GLU A 153 17.08 12.11 10.33
CA GLU A 153 18.05 13.15 10.01
C GLU A 153 17.50 14.14 8.98
N ASP A 154 17.06 13.65 7.81
CA ASP A 154 16.66 14.51 6.69
C ASP A 154 15.22 15.03 6.84
N TRP A 155 14.30 14.23 7.38
CA TRP A 155 12.87 14.58 7.48
C TRP A 155 12.40 14.79 8.92
N GLY A 156 12.90 13.97 9.85
CA GLY A 156 12.42 13.92 11.22
C GLY A 156 11.10 13.15 11.35
N PHE A 157 11.01 12.27 12.35
CA PHE A 157 9.77 11.51 12.56
C PHE A 157 8.57 12.39 12.91
N ASP A 158 8.78 13.38 13.78
CA ASP A 158 7.81 14.43 14.15
C ASP A 158 8.60 15.62 14.74
N ARG A 159 9.05 16.54 13.89
CA ARG A 159 9.74 17.77 14.36
C ARG A 159 8.74 18.71 15.05
N PRO A 160 9.19 19.66 15.90
CA PRO A 160 8.29 20.49 16.71
C PRO A 160 7.25 21.33 15.96
N ASP A 161 7.40 21.52 14.64
CA ASP A 161 6.43 22.23 13.81
C ASP A 161 5.21 21.36 13.40
N HIS A 162 5.26 20.04 13.65
CA HIS A 162 4.22 19.06 13.32
C HIS A 162 3.74 19.08 11.84
N ARG A 163 4.57 19.59 10.93
CA ARG A 163 4.22 19.74 9.49
C ARG A 163 4.43 18.44 8.71
N VAL A 164 5.36 17.60 9.15
CA VAL A 164 5.72 16.34 8.49
C VAL A 164 5.80 15.24 9.54
N LEU A 165 5.00 14.19 9.33
CA LEU A 165 5.05 12.94 10.10
C LEU A 165 5.69 11.88 9.21
N ALA A 166 6.99 11.66 9.39
CA ALA A 166 7.73 10.66 8.63
C ALA A 166 7.57 9.28 9.26
N ALA A 167 7.14 8.29 8.45
CA ALA A 167 6.84 6.95 8.93
C ALA A 167 8.08 6.03 8.87
N PRO A 168 8.82 5.80 9.97
CA PRO A 168 9.90 4.83 9.99
C PRO A 168 9.39 3.43 9.65
N MET A 169 10.24 2.65 8.99
CA MET A 169 9.95 1.29 8.56
C MET A 169 10.30 0.30 9.67
N ILE A 170 9.34 -0.57 9.99
CA ILE A 170 9.50 -1.64 10.98
C ILE A 170 9.32 -2.99 10.28
N SER A 171 10.37 -3.81 10.28
CA SER A 171 10.25 -5.21 9.88
C SER A 171 10.02 -6.09 11.10
N LEU A 172 9.11 -7.06 10.97
CA LEU A 172 8.84 -8.08 11.99
C LEU A 172 9.67 -9.37 11.76
N ALA A 173 10.66 -9.28 10.86
CA ALA A 173 11.48 -10.41 10.40
C ALA A 173 12.28 -11.05 11.55
N ASP A 174 12.82 -10.23 12.45
CA ASP A 174 13.26 -10.61 13.78
C ASP A 174 12.35 -9.92 14.83
N PRO A 175 11.51 -10.67 15.57
CA PRO A 175 10.56 -10.08 16.51
C PRO A 175 11.20 -9.34 17.70
N GLU A 176 12.39 -9.76 18.14
CA GLU A 176 13.08 -9.10 19.26
C GLU A 176 13.69 -7.78 18.80
N GLU A 177 14.37 -7.78 17.65
CA GLU A 177 14.88 -6.55 17.05
C GLU A 177 13.75 -5.61 16.64
N ALA A 178 12.60 -6.12 16.19
CA ALA A 178 11.43 -5.30 15.88
C ALA A 178 10.94 -4.51 17.10
N VAL A 179 10.92 -5.12 18.28
CA VAL A 179 10.57 -4.42 19.53
C VAL A 179 11.59 -3.33 19.84
N ARG A 180 12.89 -3.62 19.70
CA ARG A 180 13.94 -2.61 19.93
C ARG A 180 13.85 -1.46 18.95
N GLU A 181 13.56 -1.74 17.68
CA GLU A 181 13.38 -0.72 16.65
C GLU A 181 12.15 0.14 16.93
N ILE A 182 11.05 -0.47 17.39
CA ILE A 182 9.85 0.26 17.84
C ILE A 182 10.21 1.16 19.02
N ASP A 183 10.88 0.65 20.05
CA ASP A 183 11.28 1.43 21.23
C ASP A 183 12.20 2.60 20.81
N PHE A 184 13.12 2.36 19.88
CA PHE A 184 13.99 3.39 19.30
C PHE A 184 13.20 4.51 18.61
N VAL A 185 12.28 4.19 17.70
CA VAL A 185 11.54 5.23 16.96
C VAL A 185 10.52 5.96 17.85
N LEU A 186 9.93 5.27 18.82
CA LEU A 186 9.02 5.88 19.81
C LEU A 186 9.77 6.86 20.71
N ALA A 187 10.98 6.51 21.19
CA ALA A 187 11.82 7.40 21.98
C ALA A 187 12.22 8.67 21.21
N ARG A 188 12.22 8.61 19.87
CA ARG A 188 12.49 9.75 18.97
C ARG A 188 11.23 10.46 18.47
N GLY A 189 10.06 10.10 18.98
CA GLY A 189 8.82 10.83 18.76
C GLY A 189 7.99 10.39 17.55
N ALA A 190 8.25 9.21 16.96
CA ALA A 190 7.44 8.72 15.85
C ALA A 190 5.94 8.65 16.21
N ARG A 191 5.10 9.21 15.33
CA ARG A 191 3.62 9.24 15.45
C ARG A 191 2.91 8.23 14.54
N LEU A 192 3.68 7.55 13.70
CA LEU A 192 3.22 6.54 12.77
C LEU A 192 4.40 5.63 12.46
N VAL A 193 4.15 4.34 12.25
CA VAL A 193 5.15 3.42 11.70
C VAL A 193 4.65 2.77 10.43
N HIS A 194 5.54 2.41 9.51
CA HIS A 194 5.23 1.65 8.30
C HIS A 194 5.64 0.19 8.47
N VAL A 195 4.70 -0.73 8.27
CA VAL A 195 4.97 -2.17 8.17
C VAL A 195 4.56 -2.64 6.78
N ARG A 196 5.43 -3.38 6.11
CA ARG A 196 5.17 -3.89 4.75
C ARG A 196 3.92 -4.79 4.71
N PRO A 197 2.98 -4.58 3.77
CA PRO A 197 1.78 -5.43 3.62
C PRO A 197 2.08 -6.76 2.92
N ALA A 198 2.89 -7.60 3.57
CA ALA A 198 3.38 -8.85 3.02
C ALA A 198 3.51 -9.94 4.11
N PRO A 199 3.71 -11.21 3.73
CA PRO A 199 4.19 -12.23 4.66
C PRO A 199 5.50 -11.78 5.32
N VAL A 200 5.59 -11.95 6.64
CA VAL A 200 6.78 -11.57 7.40
C VAL A 200 7.89 -12.59 7.13
N PRO A 201 9.08 -12.17 6.64
CA PRO A 201 10.20 -13.09 6.43
C PRO A 201 10.59 -13.81 7.72
N GLY A 202 11.00 -15.07 7.61
CA GLY A 202 11.38 -15.87 8.76
C GLY A 202 12.08 -17.16 8.38
N ILE A 203 12.89 -17.69 9.30
CA ILE A 203 13.59 -18.97 9.15
C ILE A 203 12.91 -20.00 10.06
N PRO A 204 12.56 -21.21 9.58
CA PRO A 204 12.73 -21.71 8.20
C PRO A 204 11.61 -21.28 7.23
N LYS A 205 10.59 -20.55 7.69
CA LYS A 205 9.44 -20.15 6.88
C LYS A 205 8.92 -18.77 7.26
N ASN A 206 8.23 -18.15 6.29
CA ASN A 206 7.50 -16.91 6.50
C ASN A 206 6.42 -17.08 7.57
N ARG A 207 6.11 -15.97 8.24
CA ARG A 207 5.08 -15.88 9.28
C ARG A 207 3.94 -14.97 8.83
N SER A 208 2.75 -15.24 9.37
CA SER A 208 1.66 -14.27 9.33
C SER A 208 2.01 -13.04 10.16
N LEU A 209 1.51 -11.87 9.76
CA LEU A 209 1.56 -10.66 10.59
C LEU A 209 0.98 -10.88 12.00
N GLY A 210 -0.04 -11.73 12.14
CA GLY A 210 -0.61 -12.11 13.43
C GLY A 210 -0.01 -13.35 14.09
N HIS A 211 1.22 -13.72 13.73
CA HIS A 211 1.94 -14.75 14.48
C HIS A 211 2.24 -14.25 15.91
N ARG A 212 2.07 -15.13 16.91
CA ARG A 212 2.19 -14.77 18.34
C ARG A 212 3.54 -14.15 18.72
N SER A 213 4.61 -14.48 18.00
CA SER A 213 5.91 -13.86 18.24
C SER A 213 5.91 -12.35 17.99
N HIS A 214 4.95 -11.82 17.23
CA HIS A 214 4.82 -10.38 16.96
C HIS A 214 3.92 -9.67 18.01
N ASP A 215 3.30 -10.40 18.94
CA ASP A 215 2.44 -9.82 19.97
C ASP A 215 3.15 -8.71 20.78
N PRO A 216 4.45 -8.84 21.17
CA PRO A 216 5.16 -7.76 21.85
C PRO A 216 5.29 -6.48 21.02
N ALA A 217 5.58 -6.59 19.72
CA ALA A 217 5.68 -5.44 18.83
C ALA A 217 4.33 -4.71 18.69
N TRP A 218 3.24 -5.48 18.51
CA TRP A 218 1.90 -4.90 18.47
C TRP A 218 1.48 -4.28 19.80
N ALA A 219 1.85 -4.90 20.92
CA ALA A 219 1.57 -4.38 22.26
C ALA A 219 2.27 -3.03 22.49
N ARG A 220 3.55 -2.88 22.10
CA ARG A 220 4.28 -1.61 22.24
C ARG A 220 3.63 -0.46 21.48
N LEU A 221 3.32 -0.67 20.21
CA LEU A 221 2.64 0.33 19.38
C LEU A 221 1.25 0.65 19.92
N ALA A 222 0.55 -0.36 20.43
CA ALA A 222 -0.74 -0.21 21.08
C ALA A 222 -0.68 0.64 22.35
N GLU A 223 0.23 0.32 23.26
CA GLU A 223 0.47 1.03 24.53
C GLU A 223 0.85 2.50 24.27
N ALA A 224 1.65 2.76 23.24
CA ALA A 224 2.06 4.10 22.84
C ALA A 224 0.98 4.88 22.06
N GLY A 225 -0.11 4.23 21.65
CA GLY A 225 -1.14 4.84 20.81
C GLY A 225 -0.66 5.19 19.39
N VAL A 226 0.39 4.52 18.90
CA VAL A 226 0.99 4.79 17.59
C VAL A 226 0.41 3.85 16.53
N PRO A 227 -0.26 4.38 15.48
CA PRO A 227 -0.82 3.57 14.41
C PRO A 227 0.25 2.94 13.50
N VAL A 228 -0.18 1.92 12.77
CA VAL A 228 0.62 1.20 11.77
C VAL A 228 0.03 1.45 10.39
N ALA A 229 0.83 2.01 9.49
CA ALA A 229 0.53 2.14 8.08
C ALA A 229 0.99 0.91 7.31
N PHE A 230 0.16 0.49 6.35
CA PHE A 230 0.45 -0.55 5.37
C PHE A 230 0.44 0.09 3.99
N HIS A 231 1.61 0.55 3.55
CA HIS A 231 1.77 1.29 2.30
C HIS A 231 2.10 0.35 1.13
N LEU A 232 1.70 0.73 -0.09
CA LEU A 232 2.01 -0.06 -1.29
C LEU A 232 3.52 -0.15 -1.50
N GLY A 233 4.01 -1.34 -1.81
CA GLY A 233 5.42 -1.63 -2.09
C GLY A 233 5.59 -3.03 -2.68
N ASP A 234 6.83 -3.48 -2.85
CA ASP A 234 7.08 -4.85 -3.29
C ASP A 234 6.72 -5.84 -2.16
N SER A 235 5.56 -6.47 -2.31
CA SER A 235 5.06 -7.47 -1.37
C SER A 235 5.36 -8.90 -1.82
N GLY A 236 6.11 -9.07 -2.93
CA GLY A 236 6.47 -10.37 -3.49
C GLY A 236 5.32 -11.10 -4.21
N TYR A 237 4.22 -10.41 -4.52
CA TYR A 237 3.01 -11.03 -5.11
C TYR A 237 3.17 -11.46 -6.56
N LEU A 238 4.19 -10.99 -7.28
CA LEU A 238 4.51 -11.48 -8.62
C LEU A 238 4.91 -12.96 -8.66
N LYS A 239 5.20 -13.59 -7.52
CA LYS A 239 5.25 -15.06 -7.42
C LYS A 239 3.97 -15.73 -7.92
N ILE A 240 2.81 -15.07 -7.79
CA ILE A 240 1.55 -15.55 -8.35
C ILE A 240 1.61 -15.51 -9.88
N ALA A 241 2.10 -14.42 -10.48
CA ALA A 241 2.28 -14.32 -11.92
C ALA A 241 3.28 -15.36 -12.45
N ALA A 242 4.38 -15.58 -11.74
CA ALA A 242 5.39 -16.60 -12.09
C ALA A 242 4.80 -18.03 -12.17
N MET A 243 3.81 -18.36 -11.34
CA MET A 243 3.10 -19.65 -11.45
C MET A 243 2.38 -19.83 -12.80
N TRP A 244 2.08 -18.74 -13.50
CA TRP A 244 1.44 -18.72 -14.83
C TRP A 244 2.45 -18.45 -15.96
N GLY A 245 3.75 -18.53 -15.69
CA GLY A 245 4.82 -18.28 -16.67
C GLY A 245 5.22 -16.81 -16.82
N GLY A 246 4.68 -15.91 -15.99
CA GLY A 246 5.07 -14.50 -15.93
C GLY A 246 6.36 -14.26 -15.14
N LYS A 247 6.67 -12.99 -14.84
CA LYS A 247 7.85 -12.62 -14.04
C LYS A 247 7.61 -12.86 -12.54
N GLU A 248 8.68 -13.22 -11.81
CA GLU A 248 8.63 -13.35 -10.34
C GLU A 248 8.97 -12.05 -9.60
N THR A 249 9.67 -11.12 -10.26
CA THR A 249 10.20 -9.88 -9.67
C THR A 249 9.51 -8.64 -10.21
N PHE A 250 9.25 -7.67 -9.34
CA PHE A 250 8.61 -6.41 -9.73
C PHE A 250 9.58 -5.47 -10.42
N GLU A 251 9.24 -5.11 -11.66
CA GLU A 251 10.00 -4.19 -12.51
C GLU A 251 9.03 -3.16 -13.11
N PRO A 252 8.81 -2.01 -12.46
CA PRO A 252 7.89 -1.02 -12.99
C PRO A 252 8.41 -0.42 -14.30
N PHE A 253 7.51 -0.17 -15.24
CA PHE A 253 7.77 0.45 -16.55
C PHE A 253 8.74 -0.32 -17.47
N ALA A 254 9.07 -1.59 -17.17
CA ALA A 254 9.79 -2.46 -18.09
C ALA A 254 8.98 -2.78 -19.36
N ALA A 255 9.68 -3.11 -20.46
CA ALA A 255 9.11 -3.42 -21.78
C ALA A 255 7.97 -4.47 -21.71
N PRO A 256 6.99 -4.37 -22.63
CA PRO A 256 5.57 -4.28 -22.31
C PRO A 256 5.17 -5.29 -21.24
N PRO A 257 4.68 -4.81 -20.08
CA PRO A 257 4.33 -5.71 -18.98
C PRO A 257 3.22 -6.64 -19.46
N ASP A 258 3.34 -7.93 -19.13
CA ASP A 258 2.24 -8.87 -19.38
C ASP A 258 1.00 -8.34 -18.63
N PRO A 259 -0.10 -8.01 -19.32
CA PRO A 259 -1.31 -7.51 -18.68
C PRO A 259 -1.85 -8.47 -17.61
N LEU A 260 -1.58 -9.77 -17.74
CA LEU A 260 -2.00 -10.78 -16.79
C LEU A 260 -1.34 -10.58 -15.42
N ASP A 261 -0.07 -10.17 -15.37
CA ASP A 261 0.67 -9.93 -14.12
C ASP A 261 -0.08 -8.92 -13.23
N LYS A 262 -0.59 -7.84 -13.82
CA LYS A 262 -1.35 -6.81 -13.10
C LYS A 262 -2.70 -7.33 -12.58
N ILE A 263 -3.40 -8.12 -13.39
CA ILE A 263 -4.71 -8.71 -13.02
C ILE A 263 -4.56 -9.74 -11.89
N LEU A 264 -3.48 -10.52 -11.90
CA LEU A 264 -3.23 -11.53 -10.89
C LEU A 264 -2.72 -10.96 -9.56
N VAL A 265 -2.06 -9.80 -9.58
CA VAL A 265 -1.52 -9.14 -8.39
C VAL A 265 -2.53 -8.15 -7.78
N ASP A 266 -2.98 -7.16 -8.56
CA ASP A 266 -3.91 -6.08 -8.19
C ASP A 266 -3.81 -5.64 -6.71
N ASP A 267 -4.89 -5.73 -5.93
CA ASP A 267 -4.99 -5.32 -4.52
C ASP A 267 -4.82 -6.48 -3.52
N ARG A 268 -4.34 -7.65 -3.97
CA ARG A 268 -4.32 -8.86 -3.14
C ARG A 268 -3.44 -8.73 -1.89
N ALA A 269 -2.32 -8.02 -2.00
CA ALA A 269 -1.38 -7.81 -0.90
C ALA A 269 -2.06 -7.18 0.33
N ILE A 270 -2.82 -6.10 0.11
CA ILE A 270 -3.52 -5.43 1.21
C ILE A 270 -4.71 -6.25 1.70
N HIS A 271 -5.42 -6.96 0.81
CA HIS A 271 -6.49 -7.87 1.21
C HIS A 271 -5.97 -8.94 2.18
N ASP A 272 -4.90 -9.64 1.82
CA ASP A 272 -4.34 -10.75 2.58
C ASP A 272 -3.65 -10.28 3.86
N THR A 273 -3.02 -9.10 3.83
CA THR A 273 -2.48 -8.41 5.01
C THR A 273 -3.56 -8.22 6.07
N MET A 274 -4.71 -7.68 5.67
CA MET A 274 -5.81 -7.45 6.61
C MET A 274 -6.47 -8.75 7.05
N ALA A 275 -6.58 -9.74 6.16
CA ALA A 275 -7.03 -11.07 6.54
C ALA A 275 -6.10 -11.70 7.59
N SER A 276 -4.78 -11.62 7.39
CA SER A 276 -3.75 -12.11 8.30
C SER A 276 -3.87 -11.50 9.70
N LEU A 277 -4.02 -10.17 9.79
CA LEU A 277 -4.20 -9.47 11.07
C LEU A 277 -5.52 -9.83 11.75
N ILE A 278 -6.63 -9.79 11.01
CA ILE A 278 -7.98 -9.97 11.57
C ILE A 278 -8.21 -11.42 12.00
N VAL A 279 -7.88 -12.38 11.13
CA VAL A 279 -8.12 -13.82 11.36
C VAL A 279 -7.23 -14.36 12.46
N HIS A 280 -5.97 -13.91 12.55
CA HIS A 280 -5.07 -14.33 13.63
C HIS A 280 -5.15 -13.46 14.88
N GLY A 281 -6.16 -12.59 14.97
CA GLY A 281 -6.56 -12.00 16.24
C GLY A 281 -5.75 -10.79 16.70
N VAL A 282 -4.95 -10.18 15.83
CA VAL A 282 -4.21 -8.96 16.17
C VAL A 282 -5.20 -7.86 16.56
N SER A 283 -4.85 -7.16 17.63
CA SER A 283 -5.56 -5.98 18.14
C SER A 283 -4.62 -4.80 17.98
N ILE A 284 -4.92 -3.91 17.02
CA ILE A 284 -4.12 -2.70 16.78
C ILE A 284 -4.91 -1.52 17.35
N VAL A 285 -4.22 -0.56 17.95
CA VAL A 285 -4.83 0.60 18.63
C VAL A 285 -5.15 1.70 17.64
N ILE A 286 -6.29 2.36 17.87
CA ILE A 286 -6.71 3.59 17.19
C ILE A 286 -6.76 4.69 18.26
N PRO A 287 -6.02 5.80 18.10
CA PRO A 287 -6.18 6.93 19.00
C PRO A 287 -7.59 7.52 18.87
N ASN A 288 -8.23 7.75 20.02
CA ASN A 288 -9.48 8.50 20.13
C ASN A 288 -9.20 9.96 19.73
N SER A 289 -10.02 10.55 18.86
CA SER A 289 -10.07 12.00 18.69
C SER A 289 -10.43 12.62 20.05
N GLY A 290 -9.47 13.32 20.67
CA GLY A 290 -9.49 13.65 22.10
C GLY A 290 -10.70 14.45 22.58
N TRP A 291 -11.63 13.78 23.27
CA TRP A 291 -12.61 14.39 24.18
C TRP A 291 -12.78 13.50 25.43
N PRO A 292 -12.95 14.07 26.64
CA PRO A 292 -12.92 13.30 27.88
C PRO A 292 -14.28 12.65 28.16
N ALA A 293 -14.35 11.31 28.14
CA ALA A 293 -15.26 10.55 29.01
C ALA A 293 -14.98 9.04 28.97
N SER A 294 -14.71 8.49 30.16
CA SER A 294 -14.94 7.11 30.59
C SER A 294 -14.32 5.94 29.80
N ARG A 295 -13.40 5.27 30.50
CA ARG A 295 -12.83 3.94 30.24
C ARG A 295 -13.82 2.94 29.61
N THR A 296 -13.54 2.50 28.38
CA THR A 296 -13.69 1.12 27.85
C THR A 296 -12.96 1.03 26.50
N VAL A 297 -11.90 0.22 26.44
CA VAL A 297 -10.98 0.05 25.30
C VAL A 297 -11.70 -0.53 24.07
N ARG A 298 -11.68 0.18 22.93
CA ARG A 298 -12.30 -0.21 21.65
C ARG A 298 -11.28 0.01 20.51
N ASN A 299 -10.88 -1.08 19.84
CA ASN A 299 -9.65 -1.17 19.01
C ASN A 299 -9.93 -1.46 17.51
N GLY A 300 -9.09 -0.98 16.57
CA GLY A 300 -9.18 -1.27 15.12
C GLY A 300 -7.99 -0.84 14.22
N CYS A 301 -8.05 -1.15 12.91
CA CYS A 301 -6.98 -1.18 11.88
C CYS A 301 -7.42 -1.43 10.40
N ILE A 302 -7.26 -0.41 9.54
CA ILE A 302 -7.35 -0.20 8.06
C ILE A 302 -7.68 -1.36 7.04
N GLY A 303 -8.40 -1.09 5.91
CA GLY A 303 -8.50 -1.99 4.72
C GLY A 303 -9.84 -2.01 3.93
N LEU A 304 -9.87 -1.68 2.63
CA LEU A 304 -11.04 -1.91 1.75
C LEU A 304 -10.63 -2.60 0.45
N ARG A 305 -11.32 -3.70 0.08
CA ARG A 305 -12.38 -3.74 -0.97
C ARG A 305 -12.64 -5.14 -1.55
N SER A 306 -12.25 -6.28 -0.95
CA SER A 306 -12.59 -7.57 -1.63
C SER A 306 -12.62 -8.84 -0.77
N GLY A 307 -13.25 -8.87 0.41
CA GLY A 307 -13.20 -10.11 1.23
C GLY A 307 -14.33 -10.44 2.18
N SER A 308 -15.24 -9.51 2.49
CA SER A 308 -16.12 -9.66 3.66
C SER A 308 -16.97 -10.95 3.65
N ARG A 309 -17.39 -11.46 2.49
CA ARG A 309 -18.13 -12.74 2.41
C ARG A 309 -17.26 -13.96 2.71
N SER A 310 -16.03 -14.03 2.21
CA SER A 310 -15.12 -15.15 2.44
C SER A 310 -14.72 -15.25 3.92
N TRP A 311 -14.46 -14.09 4.56
CA TRP A 311 -14.04 -14.02 5.96
C TRP A 311 -15.16 -14.48 6.91
N LEU A 312 -16.39 -14.06 6.64
CA LEU A 312 -17.56 -14.45 7.43
C LEU A 312 -17.82 -15.96 7.38
N THR A 313 -17.60 -16.59 6.22
CA THR A 313 -17.74 -18.04 6.05
C THR A 313 -16.69 -18.81 6.86
N SER A 314 -15.41 -18.40 6.78
CA SER A 314 -14.32 -19.04 7.53
C SER A 314 -14.45 -18.89 9.05
N ILE A 315 -14.90 -17.73 9.54
CA ILE A 315 -15.14 -17.49 10.98
C ILE A 315 -16.33 -18.33 11.47
N ARG A 316 -17.40 -18.45 10.67
CA ARG A 316 -18.58 -19.26 11.03
C ARG A 316 -18.29 -20.76 11.00
N ALA A 317 -17.46 -21.24 10.06
CA ALA A 317 -17.16 -22.66 9.91
C ALA A 317 -16.29 -23.25 11.04
N ARG A 318 -15.51 -22.44 11.78
CA ARG A 318 -14.61 -22.92 12.86
C ARG A 318 -15.25 -23.02 14.25
N SER A 319 -16.57 -22.84 14.37
CA SER A 319 -17.26 -22.78 15.68
C SER A 319 -17.46 -24.09 16.49
N PRO A 320 -17.08 -25.32 16.07
CA PRO A 320 -17.14 -26.46 17.00
C PRO A 320 -15.80 -26.91 17.63
N MET A 321 -14.64 -26.34 17.25
CA MET A 321 -13.32 -26.84 17.69
C MET A 321 -12.41 -25.80 18.37
N ILE A 322 -12.96 -24.98 19.27
CA ILE A 322 -12.15 -24.18 20.21
C ILE A 322 -12.76 -24.36 21.60
N PRO A 323 -12.12 -25.12 22.51
CA PRO A 323 -12.60 -25.25 23.89
C PRO A 323 -12.49 -23.89 24.60
N SER A 324 -13.63 -23.36 25.02
CA SER A 324 -13.83 -22.35 26.07
C SER A 324 -12.90 -21.12 26.07
N ILE A 325 -13.15 -20.17 25.17
CA ILE A 325 -13.07 -18.76 25.52
C ILE A 325 -14.53 -18.28 25.57
N ARG A 326 -14.99 -17.80 26.74
CA ARG A 326 -16.35 -17.25 26.91
C ARG A 326 -16.55 -16.11 25.90
N CYS A 327 -17.13 -16.44 24.76
CA CYS A 327 -17.39 -15.52 23.66
C CYS A 327 -18.72 -14.83 23.96
N ALA A 328 -18.66 -13.59 24.42
CA ALA A 328 -19.83 -12.72 24.46
C ALA A 328 -20.39 -12.61 23.03
N SER A 329 -21.61 -13.08 22.88
CA SER A 329 -22.40 -13.19 21.66
C SER A 329 -22.49 -11.86 20.89
N THR A 330 -21.70 -11.67 19.83
CA THR A 330 -21.95 -10.64 18.79
C THR A 330 -21.44 -11.06 17.42
N CYS A 331 -22.25 -10.78 16.39
CA CYS A 331 -22.13 -11.22 15.00
C CYS A 331 -20.83 -10.75 14.29
N GLY A 332 -20.16 -11.66 13.57
CA GLY A 332 -18.88 -11.39 12.87
C GLY A 332 -18.90 -10.28 11.81
N CYS A 333 -20.07 -9.84 11.34
CA CYS A 333 -20.18 -8.72 10.39
C CYS A 333 -19.87 -7.36 11.06
N HIS A 334 -20.02 -7.27 12.39
CA HIS A 334 -19.62 -6.09 13.16
C HIS A 334 -18.12 -6.04 13.48
N ARG A 335 -17.39 -7.16 13.39
CA ARG A 335 -15.94 -7.19 13.66
C ARG A 335 -15.14 -6.53 12.54
N THR A 336 -15.54 -6.71 11.28
CA THR A 336 -14.86 -6.13 10.11
C THR A 336 -14.90 -4.61 10.07
N THR A 337 -16.02 -3.99 10.47
CA THR A 337 -16.15 -2.52 10.45
C THR A 337 -15.56 -1.85 11.70
N ARG A 338 -15.43 -2.56 12.83
CA ARG A 338 -14.86 -2.02 14.07
C ARG A 338 -13.36 -2.19 14.17
N LYS A 339 -12.81 -3.24 13.55
CA LYS A 339 -11.37 -3.48 13.47
C LYS A 339 -10.70 -2.70 12.34
N ILE A 340 -11.31 -1.67 11.73
CA ILE A 340 -10.74 -0.87 10.63
C ILE A 340 -10.89 0.63 10.95
N SER A 341 -9.79 1.35 11.23
CA SER A 341 -9.83 2.78 11.60
C SER A 341 -10.12 3.70 10.42
N SER A 342 -9.39 3.51 9.32
CA SER A 342 -9.38 4.39 8.16
C SER A 342 -9.01 3.63 6.90
N CYS A 343 -9.48 4.03 5.74
CA CYS A 343 -9.04 3.49 4.46
C CYS A 343 -8.99 4.61 3.44
N TRP A 344 -7.96 4.59 2.59
CA TRP A 344 -7.66 5.65 1.65
C TRP A 344 -8.10 5.17 0.27
N PRO A 345 -9.29 5.60 -0.18
CA PRO A 345 -9.79 5.20 -1.48
C PRO A 345 -8.92 5.81 -2.58
N THR A 346 -8.70 5.06 -3.66
CA THR A 346 -8.23 5.66 -4.92
C THR A 346 -9.21 6.75 -5.37
N ARG A 347 -8.73 7.73 -6.14
CA ARG A 347 -9.55 8.86 -6.62
C ARG A 347 -10.79 8.43 -7.41
N SER A 348 -10.72 7.28 -8.08
CA SER A 348 -11.81 6.70 -8.86
C SER A 348 -12.83 5.90 -8.03
N ALA A 349 -12.55 5.65 -6.75
CA ALA A 349 -13.47 4.89 -5.91
C ALA A 349 -14.67 5.74 -5.49
N SER A 350 -15.87 5.12 -5.48
CA SER A 350 -17.07 5.75 -4.96
C SER A 350 -16.96 5.95 -3.44
N ILE A 351 -16.66 7.19 -3.02
CA ILE A 351 -16.53 7.56 -1.60
C ILE A 351 -17.82 7.25 -0.84
N ALA A 352 -18.98 7.60 -1.40
CA ALA A 352 -20.29 7.34 -0.78
C ALA A 352 -20.52 5.84 -0.51
N PHE A 353 -20.16 4.98 -1.47
CA PHE A 353 -20.27 3.54 -1.31
C PHE A 353 -19.29 2.97 -0.27
N CYS A 354 -18.06 3.47 -0.24
CA CYS A 354 -17.07 3.07 0.75
C CYS A 354 -17.47 3.54 2.16
N SER A 355 -18.02 4.75 2.29
CA SER A 355 -18.56 5.30 3.55
C SER A 355 -19.74 4.49 4.07
N ALA A 356 -20.63 4.03 3.19
CA ALA A 356 -21.75 3.16 3.58
C ALA A 356 -21.31 1.81 4.18
N ARG A 357 -20.09 1.35 3.88
CA ARG A 357 -19.56 0.06 4.36
C ARG A 357 -18.65 0.16 5.58
N THR A 358 -17.89 1.24 5.71
CA THR A 358 -16.85 1.39 6.76
C THR A 358 -17.12 2.54 7.71
N GLY A 359 -18.18 3.32 7.48
CA GLY A 359 -18.42 4.58 8.17
C GLY A 359 -17.67 5.75 7.51
N PRO A 360 -18.20 6.98 7.63
CA PRO A 360 -17.57 8.17 7.04
C PRO A 360 -16.28 8.58 7.76
N THR A 361 -16.15 8.30 9.06
CA THR A 361 -14.95 8.58 9.87
C THR A 361 -13.76 7.71 9.51
N ALA A 362 -13.98 6.63 8.75
CA ALA A 362 -12.94 5.75 8.25
C ALA A 362 -12.47 6.11 6.83
N LYS A 363 -12.73 7.33 6.37
CA LYS A 363 -12.21 7.85 5.09
C LYS A 363 -11.21 8.94 5.40
N VAL A 364 -10.05 8.85 4.76
CA VAL A 364 -9.00 9.85 4.89
C VAL A 364 -8.57 10.25 3.48
N TRP A 365 -8.12 11.49 3.34
CA TRP A 365 -7.95 12.15 2.06
C TRP A 365 -6.47 12.36 1.72
N SER A 366 -6.12 12.27 0.43
CA SER A 366 -4.81 12.64 -0.09
C SER A 366 -4.90 13.67 -1.22
N HIS A 367 -4.08 14.71 -1.16
CA HIS A 367 -4.02 15.81 -2.11
C HIS A 367 -3.04 15.44 -3.23
N PRO A 368 -3.33 15.68 -4.53
CA PRO A 368 -2.28 15.50 -5.52
C PRO A 368 -1.33 16.69 -5.39
N CYS A 369 -0.02 16.42 -5.37
CA CYS A 369 0.99 17.46 -5.50
C CYS A 369 0.76 18.16 -6.85
N ARG A 370 0.29 19.41 -6.83
CA ARG A 370 0.16 20.23 -8.04
C ARG A 370 1.37 21.15 -8.11
N SER A 371 2.12 21.10 -9.20
CA SER A 371 3.10 22.14 -9.50
C SER A 371 2.39 23.49 -9.65
N PRO A 372 2.90 24.59 -9.07
CA PRO A 372 2.42 25.92 -9.40
C PRO A 372 2.73 26.21 -10.87
N GLY A 373 1.72 26.06 -11.73
CA GLY A 373 1.86 26.18 -13.17
C GLY A 373 1.67 27.61 -13.67
N ASN A 374 2.63 28.07 -14.50
CA ASN A 374 2.40 29.17 -15.44
C ASN A 374 1.31 28.78 -16.45
N LEU A 375 0.13 29.39 -16.37
CA LEU A 375 -0.95 29.25 -17.35
C LEU A 375 -0.90 30.38 -18.38
N PRO A 376 -0.87 30.10 -19.70
CA PRO A 376 -1.21 31.11 -20.71
C PRO A 376 -2.72 31.37 -20.70
N ARG A 377 -3.10 32.65 -20.70
CA ARG A 377 -4.48 33.11 -20.87
C ARG A 377 -4.97 32.83 -22.29
N SER A 378 -6.13 32.18 -22.40
CA SER A 378 -7.26 32.48 -23.31
C SER A 378 -7.85 31.26 -24.03
N ALA A 379 -9.11 30.97 -23.72
CA ALA A 379 -10.17 30.64 -24.69
C ALA A 379 -11.52 30.67 -23.94
N LYS A 380 -12.47 31.47 -24.44
CA LYS A 380 -13.82 31.68 -23.87
C LYS A 380 -14.72 30.44 -24.06
N PRO A 381 -15.75 30.23 -23.22
CA PRO A 381 -16.66 29.09 -23.33
C PRO A 381 -17.83 29.38 -24.28
N THR A 382 -18.33 28.34 -24.96
CA THR A 382 -19.66 28.31 -25.59
C THR A 382 -20.57 27.29 -24.88
N PRO A 383 -21.91 27.49 -24.89
CA PRO A 383 -22.82 26.82 -23.96
C PRO A 383 -23.58 25.61 -24.55
N GLU A 384 -23.98 24.74 -23.63
CA GLU A 384 -25.11 23.78 -23.66
C GLU A 384 -25.09 22.56 -24.61
N ARG A 385 -25.29 21.37 -24.01
CA ARG A 385 -26.49 20.53 -24.24
C ARG A 385 -26.69 19.43 -23.18
N SER A 386 -27.84 19.54 -22.51
CA SER A 386 -28.76 18.55 -21.93
C SER A 386 -28.26 17.18 -21.44
N CYS A 387 -28.51 16.96 -20.15
CA CYS A 387 -28.48 15.72 -19.40
C CYS A 387 -29.64 14.77 -19.82
N ALA A 388 -29.35 13.49 -20.05
CA ALA A 388 -30.35 12.42 -20.09
C ALA A 388 -30.00 11.37 -19.05
N THR A 389 -30.78 11.36 -17.97
CA THR A 389 -30.75 10.37 -16.89
C THR A 389 -31.52 9.12 -17.29
N THR A 390 -30.88 7.95 -17.25
CA THR A 390 -31.59 6.65 -17.31
C THR A 390 -31.44 5.90 -16.00
N ARG A 391 -32.52 5.93 -15.20
CA ARG A 391 -32.72 5.09 -14.01
C ARG A 391 -32.95 3.63 -14.42
N TRP A 392 -32.32 2.71 -13.72
CA TRP A 392 -32.66 1.27 -13.75
C TRP A 392 -33.72 0.98 -12.67
N PRO A 393 -34.85 0.33 -13.01
CA PRO A 393 -35.82 -0.08 -12.00
C PRO A 393 -35.54 -1.49 -11.48
N SER A 394 -35.61 -1.62 -10.16
CA SER A 394 -35.75 -2.86 -9.40
C SER A 394 -37.13 -3.48 -9.59
N SER A 395 -37.22 -4.77 -9.89
CA SER A 395 -38.32 -5.62 -9.39
C SER A 395 -37.96 -7.10 -9.44
N ALA A 396 -38.27 -7.78 -8.34
CA ALA A 396 -38.23 -9.22 -8.20
C ALA A 396 -39.58 -9.82 -8.63
N SER A 397 -39.56 -11.12 -8.96
CA SER A 397 -40.62 -12.14 -8.81
C SER A 397 -41.20 -12.75 -10.09
N ARG A 398 -41.11 -14.09 -10.13
CA ARG A 398 -41.95 -15.08 -10.86
C ARG A 398 -41.91 -15.10 -12.40
N CYS A 399 -41.34 -16.18 -12.93
CA CYS A 399 -42.11 -17.07 -13.82
C CYS A 399 -41.45 -18.46 -13.92
N LEU A 400 -42.09 -19.45 -13.28
CA LEU A 400 -41.93 -20.87 -13.56
C LEU A 400 -42.57 -21.17 -14.93
N ARG A 401 -41.85 -21.79 -15.86
CA ARG A 401 -42.43 -22.68 -16.89
C ARG A 401 -41.36 -23.70 -17.32
N ARG A 402 -41.65 -25.00 -17.07
CA ARG A 402 -40.93 -26.16 -17.62
C ARG A 402 -41.19 -26.27 -19.13
N PRO A 403 -40.26 -26.89 -19.90
CA PRO A 403 -40.64 -27.74 -21.02
C PRO A 403 -40.26 -29.22 -20.78
N ARG A 404 -41.10 -30.09 -21.34
CA ARG A 404 -41.03 -31.56 -21.30
C ARG A 404 -39.93 -32.12 -22.22
N LYS A 405 -39.52 -33.34 -21.85
CA LYS A 405 -38.70 -34.32 -22.59
C LYS A 405 -39.17 -34.54 -24.03
N ASP A 406 -38.23 -34.72 -24.96
CA ASP A 406 -38.16 -35.89 -25.84
C ASP A 406 -36.88 -35.91 -26.72
N ARG A 407 -36.34 -37.14 -26.89
CA ARG A 407 -35.30 -37.65 -27.83
C ARG A 407 -33.80 -37.68 -27.43
N ALA A 408 -33.44 -38.91 -27.00
CA ALA A 408 -32.24 -39.77 -27.13
C ALA A 408 -30.83 -39.29 -27.59
N PRO A 409 -29.75 -39.99 -27.17
CA PRO A 409 -28.37 -39.46 -27.08
C PRO A 409 -27.45 -39.86 -28.26
N MET A 410 -26.46 -39.02 -28.56
CA MET A 410 -25.30 -39.39 -29.39
C MET A 410 -24.08 -39.66 -28.50
N ASP A 411 -23.58 -40.89 -28.61
CA ASP A 411 -22.29 -41.37 -28.09
C ASP A 411 -21.12 -40.63 -28.75
N TRP A 412 -20.12 -40.25 -27.95
CA TRP A 412 -18.77 -39.96 -28.41
C TRP A 412 -17.79 -40.88 -27.67
N THR A 413 -17.27 -41.86 -28.39
CA THR A 413 -16.18 -42.75 -27.96
C THR A 413 -14.81 -42.08 -28.19
N PRO A 414 -13.81 -42.31 -27.31
CA PRO A 414 -12.48 -41.74 -27.47
C PRO A 414 -11.58 -42.67 -28.31
N SER A 415 -11.00 -42.14 -29.40
CA SER A 415 -10.03 -42.89 -30.20
C SER A 415 -8.62 -42.77 -29.62
N ARG A 416 -8.04 -43.93 -29.29
CA ARG A 416 -6.61 -44.11 -28.98
C ARG A 416 -5.81 -44.04 -30.28
N ARG A 417 -4.74 -43.24 -30.31
CA ARG A 417 -3.59 -43.49 -31.19
C ARG A 417 -2.29 -43.35 -30.41
N SER A 418 -1.64 -44.50 -30.27
CA SER A 418 -0.27 -44.74 -29.87
C SER A 418 0.72 -44.20 -30.91
N PHE A 419 1.81 -43.57 -30.48
CA PHE A 419 3.08 -43.59 -31.23
C PHE A 419 4.27 -43.80 -30.30
N ARG A 420 5.21 -44.60 -30.81
CA ARG A 420 6.30 -45.31 -30.15
C ARG A 420 7.47 -44.40 -29.75
N ILE A 421 8.12 -44.82 -28.65
CA ILE A 421 9.49 -44.52 -28.30
C ILE A 421 10.42 -45.51 -29.02
N THR A 422 11.51 -45.04 -29.62
CA THR A 422 12.71 -45.85 -29.88
C THR A 422 13.97 -45.02 -29.66
N ARG A 423 14.73 -45.48 -28.65
CA ARG A 423 16.17 -45.43 -28.35
C ARG A 423 16.98 -44.17 -28.60
#